data_AF-A0A2E3MN00-F1
#
_entry.id   AF-A0A2E3MN00-F1
#
_cell.length_a   1.000
_cell.length_b   1.000
_cell.length_c   1.000
_cell.angle_alpha   90.00
_cell.angle_beta   90.00
_cell.angle_gamma   90.00
#
_symmetry.space_group_name_H-M   'P 1'
#
loop_
_entity.id
_entity.type
_entity.pdbx_description
1 polymer ?
#
loop_
_entity_poly.entity_id
_entity_poly.type
_entity_poly.pdbx_seq_one_letter_code
_entity_poly.pdbx_strand_id
1 'polypeptide(L)'
;MTTESDVRRKTQSDIAFDEGLDEAAIDELVAASAFETLDPEYRQSDRFRATLKAHARIVDVQPADIVVREGDWGNSAFFILSGRIAVEIEPPESGMPQEMLGRRRDRPKSLLQALTQLFTNHRFPEFRGRFSFAGSKSAVQRRGAGNATRIYLQDLDGVLKKYAHAFLEPGQFFGEIAALGRTRRTATLFAVEHGRLIEIRWQGLRDIMRRDEGIQALIDKRFRERSLRAFLEASPMFSHLREGHDDALSELANGVELKVFGEYGRAQSFRKMADEAMAGDFSGEHLIASQGDYPNGIVMIRCGLARVSHKFHHGERTASYLGPGQDFGFNEIMAGHGSNKPVSLQHSLRALGYLMAVVVPTALVEKYILNHPDSPWHHKVQETEATGRSNAVQRVDQDLVEFLVGNRFVNGTATMLIDMDRCTRCDDCVRACAASHDNNPRFLRNGPINNGVMVANACMHCRDPICMIECPTGAISRKLDDGEVAINDESCIGCGTCSNNCPYDAIRMVEIRDSGGLFLRDRSVASRAPITKATKCDLCVEQKGGPACQRACPHDAMIRLDMSDVEQLVQWHNQ
;
A
#
# COMPACT_ATOMS: atom_id res chain seq x y z
N MET A 1 -32.83 4.29 37.47
CA MET A 1 -33.39 3.70 36.23
C MET A 1 -32.30 3.72 35.19
N THR A 2 -31.88 2.53 34.80
CA THR A 2 -30.72 2.20 33.96
C THR A 2 -30.93 2.64 32.51
N THR A 3 -30.24 3.69 32.08
CA THR A 3 -30.05 3.99 30.65
C THR A 3 -28.68 3.44 30.24
N GLU A 4 -28.52 2.12 30.29
CA GLU A 4 -27.37 1.48 29.66
C GLU A 4 -27.58 1.52 28.14
N SER A 5 -26.66 2.16 27.42
CA SER A 5 -26.59 2.14 25.96
C SER A 5 -26.07 0.76 25.51
N ASP A 6 -26.91 -0.26 25.70
CA ASP A 6 -26.64 -1.65 25.38
C ASP A 6 -26.79 -1.90 23.87
N VAL A 7 -25.71 -2.29 23.21
CA VAL A 7 -25.69 -2.59 21.77
C VAL A 7 -25.18 -4.01 21.53
N ARG A 8 -25.56 -4.64 20.41
CA ARG A 8 -24.96 -5.92 20.01
C ARG A 8 -23.65 -5.62 19.28
N ARG A 9 -22.54 -6.27 19.69
CA ARG A 9 -21.28 -6.20 18.93
C ARG A 9 -21.48 -6.79 17.53
N LYS A 10 -21.05 -6.04 16.51
CA LYS A 10 -21.02 -6.52 15.13
C LYS A 10 -19.96 -7.62 14.98
N THR A 11 -20.25 -8.67 14.23
CA THR A 11 -19.30 -9.70 13.79
C THR A 11 -18.92 -9.50 12.32
N GLN A 12 -17.97 -10.29 11.80
CA GLN A 12 -17.62 -10.23 10.38
C GLN A 12 -18.81 -10.56 9.47
N SER A 13 -19.68 -11.48 9.88
CA SER A 13 -20.91 -11.82 9.14
C SER A 13 -21.94 -10.69 9.10
N ASP A 14 -21.89 -9.77 10.07
CA ASP A 14 -22.75 -8.58 10.09
C ASP A 14 -22.22 -7.47 9.14
N ILE A 15 -21.05 -7.67 8.51
CA ILE A 15 -20.44 -6.74 7.57
C ILE A 15 -20.26 -7.46 6.23
N ALA A 16 -21.34 -7.47 5.46
CA ALA A 16 -21.27 -7.88 4.07
C ALA A 16 -20.57 -6.79 3.24
N PHE A 17 -19.74 -7.19 2.28
CA PHE A 17 -19.23 -6.22 1.31
C PHE A 17 -20.37 -5.63 0.47
N ASP A 18 -21.37 -6.46 0.20
CA ASP A 18 -22.63 -6.07 -0.40
C ASP A 18 -23.79 -6.62 0.44
N GLU A 19 -24.54 -5.72 1.07
CA GLU A 19 -25.70 -6.05 1.89
C GLU A 19 -26.86 -6.65 1.07
N GLY A 20 -26.82 -6.54 -0.26
CA GLY A 20 -27.82 -7.08 -1.18
C GLY A 20 -27.45 -8.41 -1.86
N LEU A 21 -26.31 -9.02 -1.53
CA LEU A 21 -25.87 -10.26 -2.16
C LEU A 21 -26.67 -11.46 -1.61
N ASP A 22 -27.64 -11.93 -2.39
CA ASP A 22 -28.44 -13.12 -2.09
C ASP A 22 -27.74 -14.43 -2.52
N GLU A 23 -28.32 -15.57 -2.15
CA GLU A 23 -27.74 -16.88 -2.47
C GLU A 23 -27.71 -17.14 -4.00
N ALA A 24 -28.64 -16.56 -4.77
CA ALA A 24 -28.65 -16.68 -6.22
C ALA A 24 -27.47 -15.93 -6.87
N ALA A 25 -27.14 -14.73 -6.37
CA ALA A 25 -25.97 -13.98 -6.78
C ALA A 25 -24.67 -14.70 -6.37
N ILE A 26 -24.65 -15.39 -5.22
CA ILE A 26 -23.51 -16.23 -4.82
C ILE A 26 -23.34 -17.41 -5.78
N ASP A 27 -24.43 -18.08 -6.16
CA ASP A 27 -24.38 -19.16 -7.14
C ASP A 27 -23.87 -18.67 -8.50
N GLU A 28 -24.30 -17.48 -8.94
CA GLU A 28 -23.77 -16.80 -10.13
C GLU A 28 -22.26 -16.55 -10.01
N LEU A 29 -21.80 -16.01 -8.87
CA LEU A 29 -20.39 -15.76 -8.61
C LEU A 29 -19.58 -17.06 -8.64
N VAL A 30 -20.05 -18.12 -7.98
CA VAL A 30 -19.37 -19.43 -7.96
C VAL A 30 -19.28 -20.01 -9.38
N ALA A 31 -20.33 -19.85 -10.20
CA ALA A 31 -20.38 -20.33 -11.58
C ALA A 31 -19.57 -19.47 -12.57
N ALA A 32 -19.12 -18.28 -12.19
CA ALA A 32 -18.40 -17.39 -13.07
C ALA A 32 -17.11 -18.01 -13.65
N SER A 33 -16.83 -17.71 -14.91
CA SER A 33 -15.63 -18.19 -15.62
C SER A 33 -14.32 -17.72 -14.98
N ALA A 34 -14.38 -16.66 -14.17
CA ALA A 34 -13.31 -16.18 -13.31
C ALA A 34 -12.65 -17.28 -12.46
N PHE A 35 -13.43 -18.30 -12.09
CA PHE A 35 -13.06 -19.33 -11.13
C PHE A 35 -13.02 -20.73 -11.75
N GLU A 36 -13.02 -20.85 -13.08
CA GLU A 36 -12.94 -22.14 -13.77
C GLU A 36 -11.63 -22.88 -13.55
N THR A 37 -10.55 -22.15 -13.29
CA THR A 37 -9.23 -22.74 -13.05
C THR A 37 -9.02 -23.24 -11.62
N LEU A 38 -9.97 -22.96 -10.71
CA LEU A 38 -9.90 -23.45 -9.33
C LEU A 38 -10.17 -24.95 -9.28
N ASP A 39 -9.56 -25.61 -8.30
CA ASP A 39 -9.91 -26.98 -7.94
C ASP A 39 -11.43 -27.12 -7.74
N PRO A 40 -12.08 -28.10 -8.39
CA PRO A 40 -13.53 -28.27 -8.31
C PRO A 40 -14.07 -28.52 -6.90
N GLU A 41 -13.33 -29.22 -6.03
CA GLU A 41 -13.74 -29.47 -4.65
C GLU A 41 -13.71 -28.17 -3.84
N TYR A 42 -12.64 -27.38 -4.00
CA TYR A 42 -12.55 -26.09 -3.34
C TYR A 42 -13.63 -25.11 -3.84
N ARG A 43 -13.87 -25.06 -5.15
CA ARG A 43 -14.89 -24.20 -5.77
C ARG A 43 -16.30 -24.48 -5.26
N GLN A 44 -16.63 -25.73 -4.96
CA GLN A 44 -17.94 -26.12 -4.42
C GLN A 44 -18.04 -26.04 -2.90
N SER A 45 -16.95 -25.70 -2.20
CA SER A 45 -16.92 -25.67 -0.74
C SER A 45 -17.71 -24.50 -0.13
N ASP A 46 -18.32 -24.75 1.04
CA ASP A 46 -18.96 -23.71 1.86
C ASP A 46 -18.00 -22.56 2.21
N ARG A 47 -16.70 -22.88 2.28
CA ARG A 47 -15.65 -21.92 2.61
C ARG A 47 -15.39 -20.94 1.47
N PHE A 48 -15.41 -21.40 0.23
CA PHE A 48 -15.29 -20.51 -0.93
C PHE A 48 -16.52 -19.58 -1.04
N ARG A 49 -17.72 -20.14 -0.87
CA ARG A 49 -18.98 -19.36 -0.78
C ARG A 49 -18.91 -18.28 0.30
N ALA A 50 -18.46 -18.64 1.50
CA ALA A 50 -18.29 -17.69 2.60
C ALA A 50 -17.26 -16.58 2.28
N THR A 51 -16.18 -16.93 1.56
CA THR A 51 -15.16 -15.97 1.12
C THR A 51 -15.75 -14.97 0.13
N LEU A 52 -16.52 -15.43 -0.86
CA LEU A 52 -17.21 -14.56 -1.81
C LEU A 52 -18.25 -13.68 -1.11
N LYS A 53 -19.07 -14.23 -0.22
CA LYS A 53 -20.08 -13.46 0.53
C LYS A 53 -19.47 -12.33 1.37
N ALA A 54 -18.29 -12.56 1.94
CA ALA A 54 -17.60 -11.57 2.77
C ALA A 54 -16.83 -10.51 1.96
N HIS A 55 -16.38 -10.83 0.74
CA HIS A 55 -15.34 -10.06 0.05
C HIS A 55 -15.61 -9.76 -1.42
N ALA A 56 -16.67 -10.30 -2.01
CA ALA A 56 -17.05 -10.08 -3.39
C ALA A 56 -18.43 -9.42 -3.49
N ARG A 57 -18.66 -8.72 -4.61
CA ARG A 57 -19.96 -8.18 -4.98
C ARG A 57 -20.12 -8.12 -6.49
N ILE A 58 -21.36 -8.06 -6.95
CA ILE A 58 -21.66 -7.78 -8.36
C ILE A 58 -21.90 -6.28 -8.52
N VAL A 59 -21.32 -5.72 -9.57
CA VAL A 59 -21.28 -4.28 -9.84
C VAL A 59 -21.86 -4.07 -11.24
N ASP A 60 -23.11 -3.63 -11.32
CA ASP A 60 -23.73 -3.25 -12.60
C ASP A 60 -23.24 -1.87 -13.00
N VAL A 61 -22.60 -1.75 -14.17
CA VAL A 61 -22.05 -0.49 -14.70
C VAL A 61 -22.86 0.01 -15.89
N GLN A 62 -22.94 1.33 -16.03
CA GLN A 62 -23.60 1.99 -17.15
C GLN A 62 -22.58 2.69 -18.05
N PRO A 63 -22.93 3.01 -19.31
CA PRO A 63 -22.05 3.80 -20.17
C PRO A 63 -21.60 5.08 -19.46
N ALA A 64 -20.31 5.38 -19.61
CA ALA A 64 -19.57 6.48 -19.00
C ALA A 64 -19.24 6.33 -17.50
N ASP A 65 -19.70 5.28 -16.81
CA ASP A 65 -19.31 5.05 -15.41
C ASP A 65 -17.80 4.82 -15.31
N ILE A 66 -17.12 5.58 -14.46
CA ILE A 66 -15.71 5.37 -14.14
C ILE A 66 -15.63 4.25 -13.10
N VAL A 67 -14.93 3.17 -13.43
CA VAL A 67 -14.77 2.00 -12.56
C VAL A 67 -13.49 2.11 -11.73
N VAL A 68 -12.40 2.57 -12.36
CA VAL A 68 -11.08 2.73 -11.75
C VAL A 68 -10.48 4.04 -12.26
N ARG A 69 -9.73 4.74 -11.41
CA ARG A 69 -8.99 5.95 -11.81
C ARG A 69 -7.50 5.72 -11.66
N GLU A 70 -6.72 6.18 -12.63
CA GLU A 70 -5.27 6.16 -12.55
C GLU A 70 -4.79 6.92 -11.31
N GLY A 71 -3.80 6.38 -10.60
CA GLY A 71 -3.19 7.01 -9.42
C GLY A 71 -3.89 6.70 -8.11
N ASP A 72 -5.13 6.19 -8.15
CA ASP A 72 -5.85 5.76 -6.95
C ASP A 72 -5.21 4.50 -6.36
N TRP A 73 -5.31 4.27 -5.06
CA TRP A 73 -4.82 3.02 -4.46
C TRP A 73 -5.76 1.83 -4.69
N GLY A 74 -5.27 0.75 -5.31
CA GLY A 74 -6.12 -0.42 -5.60
C GLY A 74 -6.34 -1.31 -4.38
N ASN A 75 -7.59 -1.48 -3.95
CA ASN A 75 -7.95 -2.37 -2.84
C ASN A 75 -8.80 -3.60 -3.28
N SER A 76 -9.22 -3.62 -4.54
CA SER A 76 -10.06 -4.68 -5.14
C SER A 76 -9.57 -5.02 -6.54
N ALA A 77 -9.81 -6.24 -6.98
CA ALA A 77 -9.73 -6.62 -8.40
C ALA A 77 -11.14 -6.71 -8.98
N PHE A 78 -11.22 -6.59 -10.30
CA PHE A 78 -12.47 -6.66 -11.03
C PHE A 78 -12.39 -7.76 -12.10
N PHE A 79 -13.50 -8.43 -12.34
CA PHE A 79 -13.68 -9.39 -13.42
C PHE A 79 -14.89 -9.02 -14.25
N ILE A 80 -14.74 -9.00 -15.58
CA ILE A 80 -15.81 -8.60 -16.49
C ILE A 80 -16.71 -9.80 -16.78
N LEU A 81 -17.96 -9.77 -16.31
CA LEU A 81 -18.98 -10.77 -16.65
C LEU A 81 -19.63 -10.46 -18.00
N SER A 82 -19.95 -9.19 -18.22
CA SER A 82 -20.57 -8.72 -19.46
C SER A 82 -20.29 -7.24 -19.70
N GLY A 83 -20.46 -6.81 -20.95
CA GLY A 83 -20.15 -5.46 -21.41
C GLY A 83 -18.66 -5.25 -21.67
N ARG A 84 -18.31 -4.04 -22.10
CA ARG A 84 -16.94 -3.63 -22.44
C ARG A 84 -16.48 -2.47 -21.57
N ILE A 85 -15.20 -2.55 -21.18
CA ILE A 85 -14.53 -1.53 -20.38
C ILE A 85 -13.40 -0.94 -21.20
N ALA A 86 -13.37 0.38 -21.35
CA ALA A 86 -12.25 1.08 -21.95
C ALA A 86 -11.18 1.37 -20.91
N VAL A 87 -9.92 1.23 -21.30
CA VAL A 87 -8.71 1.54 -20.55
C VAL A 87 -8.04 2.70 -21.24
N GLU A 88 -7.83 3.80 -20.52
CA GLU A 88 -7.02 4.90 -20.99
C GLU A 88 -5.54 4.50 -21.02
N ILE A 89 -4.87 4.71 -22.15
CA ILE A 89 -3.45 4.33 -22.36
C ILE A 89 -2.53 5.56 -22.40
N GLU A 90 -3.09 6.77 -22.39
CA GLU A 90 -2.28 7.97 -22.51
C GLU A 90 -1.39 8.22 -21.29
N PRO A 91 -0.16 8.74 -21.49
CA PRO A 91 0.68 9.19 -20.40
C PRO A 91 -0.02 10.26 -19.54
N PRO A 92 0.35 10.40 -18.25
CA PRO A 92 -0.29 11.35 -17.34
C PRO A 92 -0.30 12.81 -17.81
N GLU A 93 0.63 13.19 -18.69
CA GLU A 93 0.78 14.54 -19.23
C GLU A 93 -0.21 14.86 -20.37
N SER A 94 -0.66 13.85 -21.11
CA SER A 94 -1.64 14.01 -22.21
C SER A 94 -3.01 13.41 -21.90
N GLY A 95 -3.11 12.57 -20.87
CA GLY A 95 -4.33 11.90 -20.44
C GLY A 95 -5.40 12.82 -19.86
N MET A 96 -6.49 12.20 -19.39
CA MET A 96 -7.69 12.86 -18.94
C MET A 96 -7.40 13.78 -17.75
N PRO A 97 -7.85 15.06 -17.82
CA PRO A 97 -7.70 16.00 -16.72
C PRO A 97 -8.30 15.45 -15.42
N GLN A 98 -7.61 15.69 -14.30
CA GLN A 98 -8.02 15.18 -12.99
C GLN A 98 -9.39 15.69 -12.53
N GLU A 99 -9.81 16.86 -13.05
CA GLU A 99 -11.14 17.43 -12.86
C GLU A 99 -12.23 16.58 -13.52
N MET A 100 -11.95 15.98 -14.70
CA MET A 100 -12.89 15.06 -15.37
C MET A 100 -13.06 13.76 -14.60
N LEU A 101 -12.01 13.31 -13.91
CA LEU A 101 -12.01 12.11 -13.06
C LEU A 101 -12.66 12.34 -11.69
N GLY A 102 -13.17 13.55 -11.45
CA GLY A 102 -13.88 13.92 -10.23
C GLY A 102 -13.02 13.83 -8.96
N ARG A 103 -11.69 13.95 -9.08
CA ARG A 103 -10.81 13.96 -7.90
C ARG A 103 -11.12 15.16 -7.02
N ARG A 104 -11.26 14.91 -5.72
CA ARG A 104 -11.40 15.97 -4.72
C ARG A 104 -10.53 15.63 -3.53
N ARG A 105 -9.53 16.49 -3.24
CA ARG A 105 -8.90 16.49 -1.92
C ARG A 105 -9.99 16.77 -0.87
N ASP A 106 -10.01 15.99 0.22
CA ASP A 106 -10.89 16.26 1.35
C ASP A 106 -10.78 17.75 1.71
N ARG A 107 -11.91 18.47 1.76
CA ARG A 107 -11.85 19.89 2.10
C ARG A 107 -11.55 19.99 3.58
N PRO A 108 -10.38 20.52 3.99
CA PRO A 108 -10.08 20.66 5.39
C PRO A 108 -11.05 21.66 6.02
N LYS A 109 -11.30 21.51 7.34
CA LYS A 109 -12.20 22.36 8.12
C LYS A 109 -11.91 23.84 7.84
N SER A 110 -12.95 24.65 7.68
CA SER A 110 -12.79 26.10 7.58
C SER A 110 -12.15 26.67 8.86
N LEU A 111 -11.57 27.87 8.80
CA LEU A 111 -11.00 28.51 10.00
C LEU A 111 -12.07 28.67 11.09
N LEU A 112 -13.29 29.01 10.71
CA LEU A 112 -14.42 29.08 11.63
C LEU A 112 -14.74 27.72 12.23
N GLN A 113 -14.78 26.65 11.43
CA GLN A 113 -15.03 25.28 11.92
C GLN A 113 -13.95 24.79 12.89
N ALA A 114 -12.67 25.05 12.57
CA ALA A 114 -11.55 24.72 13.44
C ALA A 114 -11.60 25.49 14.77
N LEU A 115 -11.99 26.77 14.72
CA LEU A 115 -12.14 27.60 15.93
C LEU A 115 -13.36 27.18 16.76
N THR A 116 -14.50 26.88 16.13
CA THR A 116 -15.67 26.34 16.83
C THR A 116 -15.37 25.00 17.48
N GLN A 117 -14.53 24.16 16.86
CA GLN A 117 -14.15 22.85 17.39
C GLN A 117 -13.53 22.96 18.80
N LEU A 118 -12.74 23.99 19.08
CA LEU A 118 -12.17 24.21 20.42
C LEU A 118 -13.23 24.34 21.52
N PHE A 119 -14.43 24.82 21.17
CA PHE A 119 -15.55 25.01 22.08
C PHE A 119 -16.61 23.91 21.98
N THR A 120 -16.67 23.17 20.87
CA THR A 120 -17.68 22.13 20.61
C THR A 120 -17.16 20.71 20.74
N ASN A 121 -15.86 20.51 20.99
CA ASN A 121 -15.29 19.20 21.25
C ASN A 121 -16.06 18.48 22.36
N HIS A 122 -16.27 17.18 22.17
CA HIS A 122 -17.01 16.41 23.17
C HIS A 122 -16.23 16.36 24.49
N ARG A 123 -16.94 16.51 25.62
CA ARG A 123 -16.31 16.51 26.95
C ARG A 123 -15.68 15.17 27.31
N PHE A 124 -16.19 14.08 26.75
CA PHE A 124 -15.73 12.73 27.02
C PHE A 124 -14.84 12.22 25.88
N PRO A 125 -13.64 11.67 26.17
CA PRO A 125 -12.79 11.05 25.17
C PRO A 125 -13.45 9.79 24.58
N GLU A 126 -13.07 9.43 23.35
CA GLU A 126 -13.59 8.26 22.64
C GLU A 126 -15.11 8.27 22.40
N PHE A 127 -15.68 9.47 22.36
CA PHE A 127 -17.00 9.66 21.80
C PHE A 127 -17.00 9.22 20.32
N ARG A 128 -17.98 8.38 19.97
CA ARG A 128 -18.28 8.00 18.59
C ARG A 128 -19.73 8.32 18.32
N GLY A 129 -19.98 9.44 17.64
CA GLY A 129 -21.30 9.75 17.13
C GLY A 129 -21.80 8.66 16.16
N ARG A 130 -23.10 8.60 15.92
CA ARG A 130 -23.63 7.98 14.70
C ARG A 130 -23.15 8.82 13.53
N PHE A 131 -21.91 8.61 13.11
CA PHE A 131 -21.42 9.18 11.87
C PHE A 131 -22.23 8.55 10.75
N SER A 132 -22.85 9.43 9.99
CA SER A 132 -23.49 9.13 8.74
C SER A 132 -22.50 9.56 7.69
N PHE A 133 -22.15 8.68 6.75
CA PHE A 133 -21.56 9.04 5.46
C PHE A 133 -22.54 9.87 4.59
N ALA A 134 -23.39 10.71 5.20
CA ALA A 134 -24.32 11.58 4.50
C ALA A 134 -23.56 12.75 3.90
N GLY A 135 -23.14 12.54 2.66
CA GLY A 135 -23.41 13.51 1.61
C GLY A 135 -22.69 14.83 1.76
N SER A 136 -21.42 14.86 1.38
CA SER A 136 -20.90 16.06 0.73
C SER A 136 -21.75 16.33 -0.51
N LYS A 137 -22.63 17.35 -0.46
CA LYS A 137 -23.33 17.89 -1.63
C LYS A 137 -22.27 18.26 -2.68
N SER A 138 -22.28 17.55 -3.81
CA SER A 138 -21.41 17.78 -4.96
C SER A 138 -22.10 18.68 -5.99
N ALA A 139 -21.31 19.44 -6.74
CA ALA A 139 -21.69 20.06 -8.02
C ALA A 139 -21.37 19.17 -9.24
N VAL A 140 -20.87 17.94 -9.00
CA VAL A 140 -20.68 16.89 -10.02
C VAL A 140 -21.83 15.89 -9.92
N GLN A 141 -22.43 15.56 -11.05
CA GLN A 141 -23.55 14.63 -11.11
C GLN A 141 -23.08 13.21 -10.76
N ARG A 142 -23.84 12.54 -9.89
CA ARG A 142 -23.60 11.17 -9.44
C ARG A 142 -24.75 10.31 -9.94
N ARG A 143 -24.46 9.07 -10.31
CA ARG A 143 -25.51 8.09 -10.63
C ARG A 143 -25.61 7.07 -9.49
N GLY A 144 -26.84 6.81 -9.01
CA GLY A 144 -27.11 5.86 -7.93
C GLY A 144 -27.21 6.46 -6.52
N ALA A 145 -27.49 5.60 -5.53
CA ALA A 145 -27.56 5.93 -4.09
C ALA A 145 -26.77 4.88 -3.28
N GLY A 146 -26.19 5.29 -2.14
CA GLY A 146 -25.43 4.38 -1.25
C GLY A 146 -24.14 3.83 -1.90
N ASN A 147 -23.86 2.53 -1.71
CA ASN A 147 -22.67 1.83 -2.24
C ASN A 147 -22.62 1.72 -3.78
N ALA A 148 -23.67 2.15 -4.48
CA ALA A 148 -23.78 2.19 -5.94
C ALA A 148 -23.56 3.60 -6.54
N THR A 149 -23.12 4.56 -5.73
CA THR A 149 -22.87 5.94 -6.19
C THR A 149 -21.60 5.99 -7.04
N ARG A 150 -21.71 6.30 -8.33
CA ARG A 150 -20.55 6.40 -9.25
C ARG A 150 -20.37 7.78 -9.85
N ILE A 151 -19.11 8.07 -10.16
CA ILE A 151 -18.69 9.20 -10.99
C ILE A 151 -18.76 8.71 -12.44
N TYR A 152 -19.30 9.53 -13.33
CA TYR A 152 -19.38 9.21 -14.75
C TYR A 152 -18.85 10.36 -15.61
N LEU A 153 -18.34 10.02 -16.79
CA LEU A 153 -17.87 10.97 -17.78
C LEU A 153 -19.07 11.67 -18.45
N GLN A 154 -18.98 12.98 -18.65
CA GLN A 154 -20.09 13.76 -19.22
C GLN A 154 -20.27 13.53 -20.72
N ASP A 155 -19.17 13.35 -21.46
CA ASP A 155 -19.15 13.16 -22.90
C ASP A 155 -18.29 11.95 -23.27
N LEU A 156 -18.91 10.77 -23.24
CA LEU A 156 -18.22 9.52 -23.54
C LEU A 156 -17.68 9.50 -24.98
N ASP A 157 -18.47 9.96 -25.94
CA ASP A 157 -18.08 9.94 -27.37
C ASP A 157 -16.92 10.90 -27.63
N GLY A 158 -16.93 12.08 -27.01
CA GLY A 158 -15.81 13.03 -27.06
C GLY A 158 -14.55 12.46 -26.41
N VAL A 159 -14.67 11.76 -25.27
CA VAL A 159 -13.54 11.10 -24.60
C VAL A 159 -12.95 10.00 -25.48
N LEU A 160 -13.78 9.12 -26.04
CA LEU A 160 -13.32 8.05 -26.92
C LEU A 160 -12.65 8.58 -28.19
N LYS A 161 -13.09 9.73 -28.72
CA LYS A 161 -12.43 10.34 -29.89
C LYS A 161 -11.12 11.04 -29.55
N LYS A 162 -11.02 11.61 -28.36
CA LYS A 162 -9.91 12.49 -27.98
C LYS A 162 -8.75 11.72 -27.37
N TYR A 163 -9.03 10.72 -26.54
CA TYR A 163 -8.00 10.02 -25.76
C TYR A 163 -7.81 8.59 -26.24
N ALA A 164 -6.55 8.17 -26.38
CA ALA A 164 -6.21 6.81 -26.78
C ALA A 164 -6.67 5.78 -25.73
N HIS A 165 -7.34 4.73 -26.19
CA HIS A 165 -7.92 3.72 -25.32
C HIS A 165 -7.82 2.30 -25.90
N ALA A 166 -7.75 1.31 -25.01
CA ALA A 166 -7.88 -0.11 -25.32
C ALA A 166 -9.16 -0.66 -24.69
N PHE A 167 -9.70 -1.75 -25.26
CA PHE A 167 -10.89 -2.39 -24.72
C PHE A 167 -10.53 -3.67 -23.96
N LEU A 168 -11.18 -3.84 -22.81
CA LEU A 168 -11.24 -5.09 -22.08
C LEU A 168 -12.61 -5.73 -22.31
N GLU A 169 -12.55 -7.01 -22.62
CA GLU A 169 -13.69 -7.83 -23.00
C GLU A 169 -14.15 -8.74 -21.83
N PRO A 170 -15.37 -9.28 -21.87
CA PRO A 170 -15.83 -10.28 -20.91
C PRO A 170 -14.85 -11.45 -20.75
N GLY A 171 -14.72 -11.96 -19.52
CA GLY A 171 -13.77 -13.01 -19.17
C GLY A 171 -12.38 -12.51 -18.76
N GLN A 172 -12.16 -11.18 -18.72
CA GLN A 172 -10.88 -10.59 -18.36
C GLN A 172 -10.90 -9.98 -16.94
N PHE A 173 -9.79 -10.15 -16.23
CA PHE A 173 -9.50 -9.43 -14.98
C PHE A 173 -8.87 -8.07 -15.27
N PHE A 174 -9.13 -7.12 -14.38
CA PHE A 174 -8.35 -5.90 -14.26
C PHE A 174 -8.27 -5.41 -12.81
N GLY A 175 -7.22 -4.64 -12.53
CA GLY A 175 -6.99 -4.11 -11.20
C GLY A 175 -6.48 -5.12 -10.17
N GLU A 176 -6.23 -6.36 -10.57
CA GLU A 176 -5.53 -7.36 -9.80
C GLU A 176 -4.17 -6.85 -9.33
N ILE A 177 -3.42 -6.17 -10.20
CA ILE A 177 -2.04 -5.78 -9.91
C ILE A 177 -1.95 -4.78 -8.77
N ALA A 178 -2.79 -3.74 -8.79
CA ALA A 178 -2.78 -2.75 -7.72
C ALA A 178 -3.33 -3.36 -6.42
N ALA A 179 -4.30 -4.28 -6.50
CA ALA A 179 -4.82 -4.98 -5.33
C ALA A 179 -3.77 -5.91 -4.69
N LEU A 180 -3.01 -6.65 -5.49
CA LEU A 180 -2.02 -7.62 -5.01
C LEU A 180 -0.68 -6.97 -4.66
N GLY A 181 -0.20 -6.12 -5.57
CA GLY A 181 1.06 -5.39 -5.45
C GLY A 181 0.96 -4.17 -4.55
N ARG A 182 -0.24 -3.84 -4.03
CA ARG A 182 -0.45 -2.71 -3.12
C ARG A 182 0.16 -1.44 -3.71
N THR A 183 -0.14 -1.20 -4.97
CA THR A 183 0.34 -0.03 -5.70
C THR A 183 -0.83 0.87 -6.05
N ARG A 184 -0.50 2.06 -6.56
CA ARG A 184 -1.48 2.88 -7.27
C ARG A 184 -1.90 2.18 -8.56
N ARG A 185 -3.12 2.47 -9.00
CA ARG A 185 -3.64 2.11 -10.31
C ARG A 185 -2.81 2.82 -11.37
N THR A 186 -2.50 2.09 -12.44
CA THR A 186 -1.66 2.60 -13.54
C THR A 186 -2.47 3.19 -14.68
N ALA A 187 -3.79 3.03 -14.67
CA ALA A 187 -4.67 3.51 -15.73
C ALA A 187 -6.07 3.81 -15.18
N THR A 188 -6.79 4.68 -15.88
CA THR A 188 -8.21 4.94 -15.69
C THR A 188 -9.01 3.97 -16.54
N LEU A 189 -10.08 3.41 -15.97
CA LEU A 189 -10.99 2.50 -16.65
C LEU A 189 -12.44 2.97 -16.50
N PHE A 190 -13.17 2.97 -17.61
CA PHE A 190 -14.57 3.38 -17.65
C PHE A 190 -15.40 2.47 -18.55
N ALA A 191 -16.67 2.30 -18.20
CA ALA A 191 -17.59 1.46 -18.97
C ALA A 191 -18.06 2.18 -20.24
N VAL A 192 -18.02 1.49 -21.38
CA VAL A 192 -18.51 2.05 -22.66
C VAL A 192 -19.94 1.63 -22.98
N GLU A 193 -20.37 0.52 -22.39
CA GLU A 193 -21.73 0.00 -22.53
C GLU A 193 -22.25 -0.50 -21.17
N HIS A 194 -23.51 -0.92 -21.13
CA HIS A 194 -24.04 -1.58 -19.94
C HIS A 194 -23.31 -2.90 -19.72
N GLY A 195 -22.86 -3.13 -18.49
CA GLY A 195 -22.08 -4.31 -18.15
C GLY A 195 -22.24 -4.73 -16.70
N ARG A 196 -21.79 -5.94 -16.39
CA ARG A 196 -21.73 -6.49 -15.04
C ARG A 196 -20.31 -6.91 -14.72
N LEU A 197 -19.84 -6.52 -13.55
CA LEU A 197 -18.50 -6.82 -13.07
C LEU A 197 -18.57 -7.55 -11.73
N ILE A 198 -17.67 -8.49 -11.48
CA ILE A 198 -17.38 -8.94 -10.12
C ILE A 198 -16.32 -8.02 -9.56
N GLU A 199 -16.55 -7.41 -8.39
CA GLU A 199 -15.51 -6.78 -7.60
C GLU A 199 -15.14 -7.68 -6.43
N ILE A 200 -13.87 -8.05 -6.30
CA ILE A 200 -13.34 -8.85 -5.20
C ILE A 200 -12.29 -8.04 -4.46
N ARG A 201 -12.48 -7.83 -3.16
CA ARG A 201 -11.47 -7.19 -2.31
C ARG A 201 -10.19 -8.04 -2.24
N TRP A 202 -9.06 -7.39 -1.99
CA TRP A 202 -7.79 -8.07 -1.79
C TRP A 202 -7.84 -9.20 -0.75
N GLN A 203 -8.58 -9.04 0.37
CA GLN A 203 -8.72 -10.11 1.37
C GLN A 203 -9.33 -11.39 0.78
N GLY A 204 -10.34 -11.24 -0.09
CA GLY A 204 -10.96 -12.37 -0.79
C GLY A 204 -10.00 -13.03 -1.76
N LEU A 205 -9.29 -12.24 -2.58
CA LEU A 205 -8.28 -12.77 -3.51
C LEU A 205 -7.17 -13.52 -2.78
N ARG A 206 -6.60 -12.93 -1.72
CA ARG A 206 -5.56 -13.56 -0.91
C ARG A 206 -6.03 -14.89 -0.31
N ASP A 207 -7.25 -14.92 0.23
CA ASP A 207 -7.79 -16.12 0.85
C ASP A 207 -8.06 -17.24 -0.16
N ILE A 208 -8.37 -16.89 -1.41
CA ILE A 208 -8.47 -17.85 -2.52
C ILE A 208 -7.07 -18.34 -2.93
N MET A 209 -6.12 -17.44 -3.18
CA MET A 209 -4.75 -17.76 -3.61
C MET A 209 -3.98 -18.61 -2.59
N ARG A 210 -4.25 -18.45 -1.28
CA ARG A 210 -3.62 -19.27 -0.23
C ARG A 210 -4.03 -20.75 -0.27
N ARG A 211 -5.11 -21.08 -0.99
CA ARG A 211 -5.71 -22.42 -0.99
C ARG A 211 -5.62 -23.08 -2.36
N ASP A 212 -5.53 -22.29 -3.42
CA ASP A 212 -5.52 -22.78 -4.79
C ASP A 212 -4.58 -21.92 -5.66
N GLU A 213 -3.72 -22.60 -6.42
CA GLU A 213 -2.73 -21.96 -7.29
C GLU A 213 -3.30 -21.53 -8.65
N GLY A 214 -4.49 -22.00 -9.03
CA GLY A 214 -5.11 -21.77 -10.34
C GLY A 214 -5.42 -20.29 -10.62
N ILE A 215 -5.85 -19.53 -9.61
CA ILE A 215 -6.01 -18.07 -9.75
C ILE A 215 -4.66 -17.36 -9.77
N GLN A 216 -3.70 -17.82 -8.96
CA GLN A 216 -2.35 -17.23 -8.95
C GLN A 216 -1.68 -17.39 -10.32
N ALA A 217 -1.74 -18.57 -10.92
CA ALA A 217 -1.20 -18.83 -12.26
C ALA A 217 -1.88 -17.95 -13.34
N LEU A 218 -3.20 -17.74 -13.24
CA LEU A 218 -3.94 -16.85 -14.15
C LEU A 218 -3.47 -15.39 -14.01
N ILE A 219 -3.34 -14.91 -12.77
CA ILE A 219 -2.84 -13.57 -12.47
C ILE A 219 -1.41 -13.40 -12.98
N ASP A 220 -0.52 -14.35 -12.69
CA ASP A 220 0.89 -14.31 -13.10
C ASP A 220 1.01 -14.32 -14.63
N LYS A 221 0.21 -15.13 -15.31
CA LYS A 221 0.13 -15.14 -16.78
C LYS A 221 -0.33 -13.79 -17.33
N ARG A 222 -1.44 -13.24 -16.81
CA ARG A 222 -1.98 -11.94 -17.27
C ARG A 222 -1.04 -10.78 -16.97
N PHE A 223 -0.34 -10.83 -15.84
CA PHE A 223 0.69 -9.87 -15.50
C PHE A 223 1.82 -9.86 -16.55
N ARG A 224 2.32 -11.04 -16.94
CA ARG A 224 3.33 -11.17 -18.00
C ARG A 224 2.82 -10.59 -19.32
N GLU A 225 1.58 -10.89 -19.68
CA GLU A 225 0.96 -10.42 -20.94
C GLU A 225 0.74 -8.90 -20.98
N ARG A 226 0.46 -8.23 -19.86
CA ARG A 226 -0.08 -6.84 -19.87
C ARG A 226 0.74 -5.80 -19.13
N SER A 227 1.42 -6.17 -18.04
CA SER A 227 1.95 -5.20 -17.07
C SER A 227 3.44 -5.31 -16.81
N LEU A 228 4.05 -6.37 -17.31
CA LEU A 228 5.50 -6.45 -17.37
C LEU A 228 6.03 -5.44 -18.40
N ARG A 229 5.42 -5.38 -19.59
CA ARG A 229 5.78 -4.41 -20.64
C ARG A 229 5.73 -2.96 -20.11
N ALA A 230 4.59 -2.53 -19.56
CA ALA A 230 4.44 -1.18 -19.02
C ALA A 230 5.44 -0.86 -17.89
N PHE A 231 5.80 -1.85 -17.06
CA PHE A 231 6.80 -1.68 -16.01
C PHE A 231 8.21 -1.53 -16.57
N LEU A 232 8.56 -2.33 -17.58
CA LEU A 232 9.85 -2.25 -18.26
C LEU A 232 9.98 -0.90 -18.99
N GLU A 233 8.95 -0.49 -19.72
CA GLU A 233 8.91 0.83 -20.41
C GLU A 233 9.03 2.01 -19.44
N ALA A 234 8.45 1.90 -18.24
CA ALA A 234 8.56 2.92 -17.21
C ALA A 234 9.95 2.94 -16.53
N SER A 235 10.73 1.86 -16.66
CA SER A 235 12.09 1.82 -16.13
C SER A 235 13.01 2.69 -16.98
N PRO A 236 13.85 3.54 -16.36
CA PRO A 236 14.88 4.27 -17.08
C PRO A 236 15.76 3.34 -17.93
N MET A 237 16.02 2.11 -17.45
CA MET A 237 16.90 1.11 -18.06
C MET A 237 16.45 0.62 -19.44
N PHE A 238 15.14 0.68 -19.72
CA PHE A 238 14.57 0.20 -20.98
C PHE A 238 13.77 1.29 -21.70
N SER A 239 13.86 2.53 -21.23
CA SER A 239 13.10 3.68 -21.76
C SER A 239 13.40 3.96 -23.24
N HIS A 240 14.60 3.62 -23.72
CA HIS A 240 14.99 3.72 -25.13
C HIS A 240 14.27 2.73 -26.05
N LEU A 241 13.67 1.67 -25.50
CA LEU A 241 12.93 0.66 -26.28
C LEU A 241 11.45 1.03 -26.51
N ARG A 242 11.00 2.20 -26.05
CA ARG A 242 9.58 2.59 -26.11
C ARG A 242 9.06 2.81 -27.53
N GLU A 243 9.89 3.28 -28.46
CA GLU A 243 9.47 3.63 -29.82
C GLU A 243 10.17 2.75 -30.87
N GLY A 244 9.39 2.04 -31.69
CA GLY A 244 9.89 1.25 -32.82
C GLY A 244 10.56 -0.09 -32.49
N HIS A 245 10.52 -0.54 -31.24
CA HIS A 245 11.23 -1.74 -30.75
C HIS A 245 10.28 -2.77 -30.09
N ASP A 246 9.07 -2.94 -30.63
CA ASP A 246 8.04 -3.83 -30.09
C ASP A 246 8.49 -5.30 -29.95
N ASP A 247 9.28 -5.79 -30.91
CA ASP A 247 9.82 -7.15 -30.88
C ASP A 247 10.83 -7.33 -29.73
N ALA A 248 11.66 -6.31 -29.47
CA ALA A 248 12.63 -6.32 -28.38
C ALA A 248 11.94 -6.31 -27.01
N LEU A 249 10.92 -5.47 -26.83
CA LEU A 249 10.11 -5.45 -25.61
C LEU A 249 9.38 -6.78 -25.40
N SER A 250 8.90 -7.41 -26.47
CA SER A 250 8.24 -8.71 -26.42
C SER A 250 9.22 -9.82 -26.02
N GLU A 251 10.42 -9.84 -26.58
CA GLU A 251 11.47 -10.78 -26.18
C GLU A 251 11.86 -10.58 -24.71
N LEU A 252 12.04 -9.32 -24.27
CA LEU A 252 12.37 -9.00 -22.89
C LEU A 252 11.26 -9.45 -21.94
N ALA A 253 10.01 -9.14 -22.25
CA ALA A 253 8.86 -9.55 -21.44
C ALA A 253 8.74 -11.09 -21.33
N ASN A 254 9.12 -11.83 -22.37
CA ASN A 254 9.10 -13.29 -22.36
C ASN A 254 10.26 -13.92 -21.56
N GLY A 255 11.43 -13.28 -21.55
CA GLY A 255 12.62 -13.81 -20.87
C GLY A 255 12.82 -13.34 -19.43
N VAL A 256 12.00 -12.41 -18.94
CA VAL A 256 12.08 -11.88 -17.58
C VAL A 256 11.24 -12.70 -16.60
N GLU A 257 11.76 -12.89 -15.39
CA GLU A 257 11.10 -13.67 -14.33
C GLU A 257 10.46 -12.75 -13.27
N LEU A 258 9.18 -12.97 -12.97
CA LEU A 258 8.55 -12.40 -11.78
C LEU A 258 8.81 -13.34 -10.60
N LYS A 259 9.49 -12.83 -9.57
CA LYS A 259 9.74 -13.57 -8.33
C LYS A 259 9.05 -12.90 -7.15
N VAL A 260 8.41 -13.73 -6.34
CA VAL A 260 7.79 -13.35 -5.08
C VAL A 260 8.58 -14.00 -3.96
N PHE A 261 9.01 -13.20 -3.00
CA PHE A 261 9.81 -13.61 -1.86
C PHE A 261 9.06 -13.31 -0.55
N GLY A 262 9.25 -14.20 0.42
CA GLY A 262 8.62 -14.12 1.75
C GLY A 262 7.13 -14.49 1.78
N GLU A 263 6.58 -14.56 3.00
CA GLU A 263 5.17 -14.94 3.21
C GLU A 263 4.25 -13.73 3.37
N TYR A 264 3.00 -13.88 2.89
CA TYR A 264 1.93 -12.94 3.18
C TYR A 264 1.48 -13.03 4.64
N GLY A 265 1.58 -11.93 5.39
CA GLY A 265 0.66 -11.66 6.52
C GLY A 265 0.95 -12.28 7.88
N ARG A 266 2.21 -12.46 8.31
CA ARG A 266 2.49 -12.79 9.73
C ARG A 266 3.18 -11.63 10.46
N ALA A 267 2.41 -10.80 11.15
CA ALA A 267 2.98 -9.77 12.03
C ALA A 267 3.77 -10.35 13.22
N GLN A 268 3.48 -11.58 13.64
CA GLN A 268 4.21 -12.25 14.72
C GLN A 268 5.67 -12.59 14.33
N SER A 269 5.97 -12.82 13.05
CA SER A 269 7.37 -12.96 12.62
C SER A 269 8.08 -11.61 12.64
N PHE A 270 7.38 -10.48 12.46
CA PHE A 270 8.02 -9.16 12.41
C PHE A 270 8.81 -8.83 13.69
N ARG A 271 8.20 -8.91 14.88
CA ARG A 271 8.88 -8.50 16.12
C ARG A 271 10.09 -9.38 16.40
N LYS A 272 9.90 -10.69 16.26
CA LYS A 272 10.98 -11.67 16.41
C LYS A 272 12.11 -11.40 15.42
N MET A 273 11.79 -11.17 14.15
CA MET A 273 12.79 -10.86 13.11
C MET A 273 13.45 -9.50 13.34
N ALA A 274 12.76 -8.51 13.91
CA ALA A 274 13.35 -7.22 14.24
C ALA A 274 14.36 -7.38 15.38
N ASP A 275 14.01 -8.13 16.43
CA ASP A 275 14.92 -8.43 17.54
C ASP A 275 16.15 -9.23 17.05
N GLU A 276 15.94 -10.26 16.21
CA GLU A 276 17.01 -11.04 15.56
C GLU A 276 17.90 -10.14 14.67
N ALA A 277 17.30 -9.26 13.85
CA ALA A 277 18.04 -8.34 13.00
C ALA A 277 18.84 -7.31 13.79
N MET A 278 18.33 -6.83 14.93
CA MET A 278 19.09 -5.95 15.83
C MET A 278 20.27 -6.67 16.49
N ALA A 279 20.23 -8.00 16.60
CA ALA A 279 21.36 -8.83 17.02
C ALA A 279 22.32 -9.20 15.87
N GLY A 280 22.07 -8.72 14.65
CA GLY A 280 22.86 -9.06 13.45
C GLY A 280 22.56 -10.45 12.87
N ASP A 281 21.47 -11.10 13.31
CA ASP A 281 20.99 -12.37 12.75
C ASP A 281 19.89 -12.11 11.71
N PHE A 282 20.23 -12.31 10.44
CA PHE A 282 19.30 -12.15 9.32
C PHE A 282 18.78 -13.50 8.79
N SER A 283 18.95 -14.59 9.52
CA SER A 283 18.53 -15.94 9.10
C SER A 283 17.02 -16.08 8.88
N GLY A 284 16.22 -15.27 9.57
CA GLY A 284 14.77 -15.20 9.36
C GLY A 284 14.35 -14.48 8.06
N GLU A 285 15.23 -13.68 7.45
CA GLU A 285 14.96 -12.95 6.22
C GLU A 285 15.24 -13.82 4.98
N HIS A 286 14.39 -13.72 3.95
CA HIS A 286 14.57 -14.50 2.74
C HIS A 286 15.74 -13.96 1.91
N LEU A 287 16.80 -14.75 1.76
CA LEU A 287 17.97 -14.39 0.95
C LEU A 287 17.61 -14.45 -0.54
N ILE A 288 17.78 -13.33 -1.24
CA ILE A 288 17.54 -13.22 -2.68
C ILE A 288 18.85 -13.42 -3.46
N ALA A 289 19.94 -12.80 -2.99
CA ALA A 289 21.27 -12.90 -3.58
C ALA A 289 22.34 -12.81 -2.49
N SER A 290 23.41 -13.59 -2.59
CA SER A 290 24.49 -13.61 -1.59
C SER A 290 25.70 -12.82 -2.06
N GLN A 291 26.32 -12.07 -1.14
CA GLN A 291 27.63 -11.47 -1.36
C GLN A 291 28.65 -12.54 -1.76
N GLY A 292 29.42 -12.25 -2.81
CA GLY A 292 30.43 -13.12 -3.38
C GLY A 292 29.94 -14.01 -4.53
N ASP A 293 28.63 -14.15 -4.71
CA ASP A 293 28.08 -14.86 -5.88
C ASP A 293 28.18 -14.00 -7.13
N TYR A 294 28.14 -14.63 -8.30
CA TYR A 294 28.10 -13.90 -9.58
C TYR A 294 26.67 -13.55 -9.95
N PRO A 295 26.42 -12.31 -10.43
CA PRO A 295 25.09 -11.90 -10.83
C PRO A 295 24.63 -12.68 -12.07
N ASN A 296 23.50 -13.38 -11.94
CA ASN A 296 22.81 -14.06 -13.05
C ASN A 296 21.69 -13.21 -13.67
N GLY A 297 21.48 -12.01 -13.13
CA GLY A 297 20.55 -11.02 -13.62
C GLY A 297 20.45 -9.81 -12.71
N ILE A 298 19.75 -8.78 -13.16
CA ILE A 298 19.39 -7.63 -12.33
C ILE A 298 18.10 -7.96 -11.58
N VAL A 299 18.07 -7.68 -10.28
CA VAL A 299 16.85 -7.78 -9.47
C VAL A 299 16.23 -6.40 -9.32
N MET A 300 15.11 -6.15 -9.99
CA MET A 300 14.38 -4.89 -9.93
C MET A 300 13.22 -4.99 -8.93
N ILE A 301 13.24 -4.17 -7.88
CA ILE A 301 12.21 -4.20 -6.84
C ILE A 301 10.94 -3.54 -7.37
N ARG A 302 9.83 -4.29 -7.38
CA ARG A 302 8.52 -3.77 -7.82
C ARG A 302 7.63 -3.42 -6.64
N CYS A 303 7.58 -4.28 -5.63
CA CYS A 303 6.81 -4.09 -4.41
C CYS A 303 7.59 -4.64 -3.21
N GLY A 304 7.43 -4.03 -2.05
CA GLY A 304 8.10 -4.43 -0.82
C GLY A 304 9.44 -3.72 -0.62
N LEU A 305 10.20 -4.21 0.34
CA LEU A 305 11.50 -3.64 0.74
C LEU A 305 12.53 -4.75 0.84
N ALA A 306 13.74 -4.48 0.38
CA ALA A 306 14.89 -5.37 0.53
C ALA A 306 15.97 -4.71 1.38
N ARG A 307 16.64 -5.50 2.22
CA ARG A 307 17.88 -5.11 2.90
C ARG A 307 19.05 -5.39 1.98
N VAL A 308 19.99 -4.46 1.93
CA VAL A 308 21.32 -4.66 1.36
C VAL A 308 22.31 -4.77 2.52
N SER A 309 22.96 -5.91 2.65
CA SER A 309 23.90 -6.19 3.73
C SER A 309 25.27 -6.62 3.20
N HIS A 310 26.31 -6.54 4.03
CA HIS A 310 27.60 -7.15 3.76
C HIS A 310 28.06 -7.96 4.96
N LYS A 311 28.91 -8.96 4.73
CA LYS A 311 29.57 -9.74 5.77
C LYS A 311 30.46 -8.83 6.60
N PHE A 312 30.27 -8.85 7.91
CA PHE A 312 31.03 -8.05 8.88
C PHE A 312 31.38 -8.92 10.09
N HIS A 313 32.69 -9.19 10.27
CA HIS A 313 33.20 -10.17 11.23
C HIS A 313 32.52 -11.54 11.11
N HIS A 314 31.79 -11.97 12.15
CA HIS A 314 31.07 -13.24 12.20
C HIS A 314 29.57 -13.11 11.88
N GLY A 315 29.11 -11.92 11.50
CA GLY A 315 27.72 -11.63 11.15
C GLY A 315 27.60 -10.83 9.86
N GLU A 316 26.47 -10.14 9.71
CA GLU A 316 26.23 -9.20 8.62
C GLU A 316 25.88 -7.82 9.17
N ARG A 317 26.16 -6.77 8.38
CA ARG A 317 25.79 -5.38 8.69
C ARG A 317 25.03 -4.77 7.52
N THR A 318 24.03 -3.96 7.82
CA THR A 318 23.16 -3.33 6.83
C THR A 318 23.86 -2.16 6.15
N ALA A 319 24.14 -2.27 4.86
CA ALA A 319 24.69 -1.16 4.08
C ALA A 319 23.60 -0.17 3.68
N SER A 320 22.44 -0.66 3.25
CA SER A 320 21.31 0.16 2.80
C SER A 320 20.03 -0.68 2.68
N TYR A 321 18.99 -0.13 2.07
CA TYR A 321 17.78 -0.84 1.69
C TYR A 321 17.33 -0.41 0.28
N LEU A 322 16.54 -1.25 -0.36
CA LEU A 322 15.94 -0.99 -1.67
C LEU A 322 14.42 -1.08 -1.57
N GLY A 323 13.74 -0.12 -2.16
CA GLY A 323 12.29 -0.10 -2.35
C GLY A 323 11.89 -0.12 -3.82
N PRO A 324 10.59 0.03 -4.12
CA PRO A 324 10.06 0.00 -5.48
C PRO A 324 10.79 0.95 -6.44
N GLY A 325 11.13 0.45 -7.62
CA GLY A 325 11.84 1.19 -8.67
C GLY A 325 13.37 1.13 -8.58
N GLN A 326 13.93 0.63 -7.48
CA GLN A 326 15.37 0.43 -7.34
C GLN A 326 15.78 -0.97 -7.76
N ASP A 327 17.04 -1.12 -8.17
CA ASP A 327 17.61 -2.37 -8.67
C ASP A 327 18.84 -2.84 -7.87
N PHE A 328 19.20 -4.10 -8.05
CA PHE A 328 20.36 -4.73 -7.42
C PHE A 328 21.13 -5.61 -8.41
N GLY A 329 22.46 -5.55 -8.35
CA GLY A 329 23.38 -6.35 -9.17
C GLY A 329 23.76 -5.72 -10.51
N PHE A 330 23.12 -4.61 -10.92
CA PHE A 330 23.43 -3.98 -12.21
C PHE A 330 24.85 -3.42 -12.29
N ASN A 331 25.34 -2.81 -11.20
CA ASN A 331 26.68 -2.22 -11.16
C ASN A 331 27.77 -3.28 -11.36
N GLU A 332 27.62 -4.45 -10.75
CA GLU A 332 28.56 -5.57 -10.92
C GLU A 332 28.51 -6.17 -12.32
N ILE A 333 27.32 -6.31 -12.92
CA ILE A 333 27.20 -6.74 -14.33
C ILE A 333 27.89 -5.74 -15.25
N MET A 334 27.63 -4.45 -15.07
CA MET A 334 28.23 -3.38 -15.87
C MET A 334 29.76 -3.34 -15.71
N ALA A 335 30.28 -3.53 -14.49
CA ALA A 335 31.71 -3.56 -14.22
C ALA A 335 32.41 -4.80 -14.79
N GLY A 336 31.71 -5.94 -14.85
CA GLY A 336 32.22 -7.16 -15.49
C GLY A 336 32.14 -7.13 -17.02
N HIS A 337 31.28 -6.29 -17.59
CA HIS A 337 30.97 -6.26 -19.01
C HIS A 337 32.19 -5.94 -19.88
N GLY A 338 32.41 -6.74 -20.93
CA GLY A 338 33.57 -6.59 -21.83
C GLY A 338 34.91 -7.00 -21.22
N SER A 339 34.96 -7.35 -19.92
CA SER A 339 36.15 -7.87 -19.27
C SER A 339 36.15 -9.41 -19.28
N ASN A 340 37.34 -10.02 -19.29
CA ASN A 340 37.48 -11.48 -19.14
C ASN A 340 37.31 -11.96 -17.68
N LYS A 341 36.91 -11.08 -16.74
CA LYS A 341 36.80 -11.39 -15.31
C LYS A 341 35.43 -10.95 -14.79
N PRO A 342 34.51 -11.89 -14.54
CA PRO A 342 33.23 -11.53 -13.94
C PRO A 342 33.45 -10.90 -12.56
N VAL A 343 32.63 -9.91 -12.22
CA VAL A 343 32.65 -9.24 -10.91
C VAL A 343 31.58 -9.88 -10.04
N SER A 344 31.96 -10.32 -8.85
CA SER A 344 31.01 -10.86 -7.88
C SER A 344 30.24 -9.76 -7.17
N LEU A 345 29.04 -10.10 -6.68
CA LEU A 345 28.19 -9.21 -5.89
C LEU A 345 28.94 -8.72 -4.64
N GLN A 346 28.99 -7.39 -4.47
CA GLN A 346 29.68 -6.77 -3.33
C GLN A 346 28.87 -6.84 -2.04
N HIS A 347 27.56 -7.09 -2.15
CA HIS A 347 26.61 -7.14 -1.05
C HIS A 347 25.67 -8.34 -1.19
N SER A 348 24.96 -8.67 -0.11
CA SER A 348 23.82 -9.58 -0.10
C SER A 348 22.52 -8.78 -0.20
N LEU A 349 21.49 -9.37 -0.81
CA LEU A 349 20.14 -8.82 -0.91
C LEU A 349 19.15 -9.76 -0.20
N ARG A 350 18.36 -9.22 0.72
CA ARG A 350 17.37 -10.00 1.51
C ARG A 350 16.00 -9.33 1.50
N ALA A 351 14.93 -10.11 1.40
CA ALA A 351 13.56 -9.58 1.45
C ALA A 351 13.13 -9.27 2.90
N LEU A 352 12.64 -8.05 3.15
CA LEU A 352 12.08 -7.62 4.43
C LEU A 352 10.59 -7.94 4.52
N GLY A 353 10.26 -9.23 4.59
CA GLY A 353 8.88 -9.71 4.55
C GLY A 353 8.44 -10.02 3.13
N TYR A 354 7.28 -9.52 2.71
CA TYR A 354 6.77 -9.71 1.36
C TYR A 354 7.48 -8.80 0.37
N LEU A 355 8.08 -9.38 -0.66
CA LEU A 355 8.74 -8.64 -1.74
C LEU A 355 8.41 -9.27 -3.09
N MET A 356 8.10 -8.43 -4.07
CA MET A 356 7.93 -8.83 -5.45
C MET A 356 8.98 -8.12 -6.29
N ALA A 357 9.78 -8.89 -7.02
CA ALA A 357 10.82 -8.40 -7.89
C ALA A 357 10.71 -8.96 -9.29
N VAL A 358 11.18 -8.17 -10.24
CA VAL A 358 11.36 -8.54 -11.64
C VAL A 358 12.83 -8.83 -11.84
N VAL A 359 13.17 -10.07 -12.20
CA VAL A 359 14.55 -10.51 -12.43
C VAL A 359 14.82 -10.55 -13.92
N VAL A 360 15.73 -9.70 -14.38
CA VAL A 360 16.16 -9.62 -15.79
C VAL A 360 17.46 -10.40 -15.96
N PRO A 361 17.48 -11.54 -16.66
CA PRO A 361 18.69 -12.33 -16.88
C PRO A 361 19.83 -11.52 -17.50
N THR A 362 21.07 -11.82 -17.11
CA THR A 362 22.27 -11.10 -17.58
C THR A 362 22.36 -11.04 -19.11
N ALA A 363 21.99 -12.10 -19.82
CA ALA A 363 22.00 -12.13 -21.28
C ALA A 363 21.10 -11.05 -21.91
N LEU A 364 19.93 -10.78 -21.31
CA LEU A 364 19.03 -9.72 -21.77
C LEU A 364 19.54 -8.33 -21.40
N VAL A 365 20.18 -8.21 -20.23
CA VAL A 365 20.83 -6.96 -19.80
C VAL A 365 21.94 -6.57 -20.76
N GLU A 366 22.83 -7.51 -21.08
CA GLU A 366 23.91 -7.28 -22.03
C GLU A 366 23.36 -6.89 -23.40
N LYS A 367 22.36 -7.63 -23.90
CA LYS A 367 21.75 -7.37 -25.21
C LYS A 367 21.07 -6.01 -25.29
N TYR A 368 20.23 -5.66 -24.33
CA TYR A 368 19.30 -4.53 -24.44
C TYR A 368 19.72 -3.28 -23.67
N ILE A 369 20.66 -3.40 -22.73
CA ILE A 369 21.17 -2.26 -21.95
C ILE A 369 22.63 -1.98 -22.31
N LEU A 370 23.53 -2.96 -22.25
CA LEU A 370 24.96 -2.66 -22.36
C LEU A 370 25.46 -2.62 -23.82
N ASN A 371 24.91 -3.45 -24.70
CA ASN A 371 25.30 -3.52 -26.12
C ASN A 371 24.31 -2.82 -27.07
N HIS A 372 23.20 -2.29 -26.56
CA HIS A 372 22.20 -1.62 -27.39
C HIS A 372 22.66 -0.20 -27.73
N PRO A 373 22.76 0.19 -29.02
CA PRO A 373 23.28 1.50 -29.43
C PRO A 373 22.56 2.69 -28.79
N ASP A 374 21.23 2.62 -28.73
CA ASP A 374 20.40 3.71 -28.18
C ASP A 374 20.32 3.72 -26.64
N SER A 375 20.97 2.77 -25.98
CA SER A 375 20.96 2.71 -24.52
C SER A 375 21.86 3.79 -23.91
N PRO A 376 21.38 4.55 -22.91
CA PRO A 376 22.20 5.49 -22.14
C PRO A 376 23.44 4.86 -21.47
N TRP A 377 23.45 3.54 -21.31
CA TRP A 377 24.53 2.79 -20.67
C TRP A 377 25.57 2.24 -21.66
N HIS A 378 25.29 2.27 -22.97
CA HIS A 378 26.18 1.73 -23.99
C HIS A 378 27.58 2.37 -23.97
N HIS A 379 27.63 3.70 -23.85
CA HIS A 379 28.89 4.46 -23.84
C HIS A 379 29.51 4.58 -22.43
N LYS A 380 28.73 4.43 -21.36
CA LYS A 380 29.25 4.52 -19.98
C LYS A 380 30.22 3.39 -19.64
N VAL A 381 30.07 2.22 -20.26
CA VAL A 381 31.01 1.10 -20.08
C VAL A 381 32.43 1.51 -20.51
N GLN A 382 32.59 2.40 -21.50
CA GLN A 382 33.91 2.80 -22.01
C GLN A 382 34.63 3.84 -21.14
N GLU A 383 33.94 4.55 -20.24
CA GLU A 383 34.56 5.58 -19.36
C GLU A 383 34.89 5.08 -17.94
N THR A 384 34.42 3.88 -17.54
CA THR A 384 34.42 3.46 -16.13
C THR A 384 35.70 2.70 -15.71
N GLU A 385 36.84 2.86 -16.40
CA GLU A 385 38.15 2.41 -15.87
C GLU A 385 38.74 3.38 -14.82
N ALA A 386 38.16 4.56 -14.62
CA ALA A 386 38.71 5.53 -13.68
C ALA A 386 37.61 6.39 -13.03
N THR A 387 36.92 5.83 -12.04
CA THR A 387 36.55 6.52 -10.79
C THR A 387 35.60 5.62 -9.99
N GLY A 388 36.09 5.12 -8.85
CA GLY A 388 35.22 4.56 -7.82
C GLY A 388 34.28 5.65 -7.29
N ARG A 389 33.12 5.83 -7.93
CA ARG A 389 32.03 6.65 -7.43
C ARG A 389 31.12 5.80 -6.56
N SER A 390 31.57 5.58 -5.34
CA SER A 390 30.70 5.35 -4.18
C SER A 390 30.98 6.51 -3.25
N ASN A 391 30.19 7.58 -3.35
CA ASN A 391 30.17 8.66 -2.34
C ASN A 391 28.90 9.49 -2.53
N ALA A 392 27.76 8.88 -2.21
CA ALA A 392 26.53 9.63 -1.95
C ALA A 392 25.80 9.14 -0.68
N VAL A 393 26.33 8.15 0.07
CA VAL A 393 25.72 7.65 1.31
C VAL A 393 26.71 7.69 2.48
N GLN A 394 27.46 8.79 2.59
CA GLN A 394 28.36 9.05 3.73
C GLN A 394 27.87 10.26 4.54
N ARG A 395 26.57 10.30 4.87
CA ARG A 395 25.96 11.37 5.70
C ARG A 395 24.95 10.90 6.74
N VAL A 396 24.67 9.61 6.83
CA VAL A 396 23.84 9.03 7.90
C VAL A 396 24.73 8.15 8.75
N ASP A 397 24.63 8.27 10.08
CA ASP A 397 25.28 7.33 10.98
C ASP A 397 24.85 5.89 10.61
N GLN A 398 25.85 5.02 10.42
CA GLN A 398 25.65 3.63 10.06
C GLN A 398 24.76 2.90 11.09
N ASP A 399 24.84 3.28 12.36
CA ASP A 399 24.04 2.71 13.44
C ASP A 399 22.58 3.17 13.35
N LEU A 400 22.33 4.39 12.87
CA LEU A 400 20.98 4.88 12.59
C LEU A 400 20.37 4.14 11.39
N VAL A 401 21.14 3.86 10.33
CA VAL A 401 20.66 3.05 9.19
C VAL A 401 20.29 1.64 9.65
N GLU A 402 21.17 0.98 10.42
CA GLU A 402 20.90 -0.34 10.98
C GLU A 402 19.62 -0.32 11.82
N PHE A 403 19.48 0.67 12.71
CA PHE A 403 18.29 0.86 13.53
C PHE A 403 17.01 1.03 12.72
N LEU A 404 17.01 1.91 11.72
CA LEU A 404 15.82 2.20 10.89
C LEU A 404 15.43 1.00 10.01
N VAL A 405 16.40 0.29 9.43
CA VAL A 405 16.14 -0.86 8.57
C VAL A 405 15.75 -2.08 9.39
N GLY A 406 16.45 -2.38 10.47
CA GLY A 406 16.15 -3.55 11.30
C GLY A 406 14.82 -3.47 12.04
N ASN A 407 14.40 -2.26 12.46
CA ASN A 407 13.04 -2.04 12.95
C ASN A 407 12.03 -1.80 11.82
N ARG A 408 12.46 -1.83 10.55
CA ARG A 408 11.68 -1.55 9.33
C ARG A 408 10.90 -0.24 9.38
N PHE A 409 11.43 0.78 10.05
CA PHE A 409 10.88 2.14 10.03
C PHE A 409 10.94 2.75 8.62
N VAL A 410 11.85 2.28 7.78
CA VAL A 410 11.95 2.62 6.34
C VAL A 410 10.66 2.37 5.53
N ASN A 411 9.71 1.58 6.06
CA ASN A 411 8.40 1.38 5.44
C ASN A 411 7.43 2.56 5.68
N GLY A 412 7.71 3.45 6.62
CA GLY A 412 6.84 4.57 6.97
C GLY A 412 6.90 5.72 5.98
N THR A 413 5.74 6.18 5.49
CA THR A 413 5.65 7.37 4.62
C THR A 413 5.37 8.64 5.42
N ALA A 414 5.06 8.51 6.71
CA ALA A 414 4.83 9.61 7.63
C ALA A 414 5.27 9.21 9.06
N THR A 415 6.51 8.73 9.20
CA THR A 415 7.08 8.31 10.48
C THR A 415 7.24 9.52 11.40
N MET A 416 6.82 9.39 12.66
CA MET A 416 6.98 10.44 13.66
C MET A 416 8.34 10.28 14.36
N LEU A 417 9.23 11.23 14.12
CA LEU A 417 10.52 11.31 14.79
C LEU A 417 10.48 12.42 15.84
N ILE A 418 11.15 12.17 16.97
CA ILE A 418 11.30 13.14 18.05
C ILE A 418 12.79 13.22 18.40
N ASP A 419 13.35 14.41 18.24
CA ASP A 419 14.69 14.73 18.68
C ASP A 419 14.69 14.90 20.20
N MET A 420 15.45 14.06 20.88
CA MET A 420 15.50 13.99 22.34
C MET A 420 16.38 15.07 22.96
N ASP A 421 17.26 15.70 22.19
CA ASP A 421 18.09 16.82 22.63
C ASP A 421 17.28 18.13 22.59
N ARG A 422 16.37 18.27 21.62
CA ARG A 422 15.41 19.40 21.55
C ARG A 422 14.15 19.19 22.40
N CYS A 423 13.75 17.95 22.68
CA CYS A 423 12.48 17.67 23.36
C CYS A 423 12.56 17.88 24.87
N THR A 424 11.92 18.95 25.36
CA THR A 424 11.80 19.28 26.79
C THR A 424 10.73 18.48 27.55
N ARG A 425 10.11 17.52 26.88
CA ARG A 425 9.02 16.70 27.43
C ARG A 425 7.76 17.46 27.90
N CYS A 426 7.48 18.68 27.43
CA CYS A 426 6.37 19.54 27.89
C CYS A 426 4.91 19.03 27.67
N ASP A 427 4.71 18.00 26.85
CA ASP A 427 3.42 17.37 26.46
C ASP A 427 2.51 18.19 25.53
N ASP A 428 2.97 19.30 24.97
CA ASP A 428 2.15 20.12 24.06
C ASP A 428 1.73 19.36 22.80
N CYS A 429 2.61 18.51 22.27
CA CYS A 429 2.28 17.62 21.14
C CYS A 429 1.12 16.66 21.46
N VAL A 430 1.05 16.16 22.70
CA VAL A 430 0.00 15.22 23.15
C VAL A 430 -1.30 15.98 23.37
N ARG A 431 -1.24 17.13 24.06
CA ARG A 431 -2.41 18.00 24.30
C ARG A 431 -3.03 18.49 22.99
N ALA A 432 -2.21 18.92 22.03
CA ALA A 432 -2.68 19.39 20.73
C ALA A 432 -3.34 18.28 19.90
N CYS A 433 -2.79 17.06 19.95
CA CYS A 433 -3.43 15.91 19.32
C CYS A 433 -4.78 15.61 19.97
N ALA A 434 -4.85 15.53 21.30
CA ALA A 434 -6.10 15.32 22.02
C ALA A 434 -7.14 16.40 21.69
N ALA A 435 -6.76 17.67 21.73
CA ALA A 435 -7.64 18.79 21.38
C ALA A 435 -8.14 18.74 19.92
N SER A 436 -7.39 18.15 19.00
CA SER A 436 -7.82 17.99 17.61
C SER A 436 -8.79 16.83 17.39
N HIS A 437 -8.90 15.93 18.37
CA HIS A 437 -9.61 14.65 18.28
C HIS A 437 -10.46 14.36 19.53
N ASP A 438 -11.32 15.29 19.94
CA ASP A 438 -12.29 15.08 21.04
C ASP A 438 -11.65 14.59 22.35
N ASN A 439 -10.56 15.24 22.75
CA ASN A 439 -9.75 14.89 23.93
C ASN A 439 -9.12 13.50 23.89
N ASN A 440 -8.97 12.90 22.70
CA ASN A 440 -8.34 11.61 22.52
C ASN A 440 -7.00 11.71 21.77
N PRO A 441 -5.84 11.60 22.44
CA PRO A 441 -4.55 11.55 21.77
C PRO A 441 -4.40 10.23 21.00
N ARG A 442 -4.11 10.33 19.70
CA ARG A 442 -4.04 9.19 18.77
C ARG A 442 -2.62 8.66 18.53
N PHE A 443 -1.68 9.00 19.41
CA PHE A 443 -0.31 8.48 19.43
C PHE A 443 0.22 8.43 20.87
N LEU A 444 1.30 7.68 21.07
CA LEU A 444 2.05 7.66 22.33
C LEU A 444 3.42 8.27 22.11
N ARG A 445 3.81 9.22 22.98
CA ARG A 445 5.17 9.79 23.00
C ARG A 445 6.13 8.85 23.73
N ASN A 446 6.24 7.65 23.20
CA ASN A 446 7.15 6.59 23.61
C ASN A 446 7.60 5.88 22.33
N GLY A 447 8.70 5.15 22.38
CA GLY A 447 9.22 4.37 21.28
C GLY A 447 10.71 4.14 21.41
N PRO A 448 11.30 3.33 20.53
CA PRO A 448 12.73 3.08 20.55
C PRO A 448 13.51 4.34 20.20
N ILE A 449 14.67 4.49 20.84
CA ILE A 449 15.54 5.64 20.72
C ILE A 449 16.90 5.16 20.22
N ASN A 450 17.44 5.82 19.21
CA ASN A 450 18.79 5.61 18.71
C ASN A 450 19.41 6.97 18.40
N ASN A 451 20.65 7.20 18.85
CA ASN A 451 21.41 8.44 18.60
C ASN A 451 20.62 9.73 18.86
N GLY A 452 19.91 9.80 19.99
CA GLY A 452 19.11 10.98 20.35
C GLY A 452 17.80 11.13 19.57
N VAL A 453 17.46 10.24 18.64
CA VAL A 453 16.21 10.27 17.89
C VAL A 453 15.28 9.15 18.35
N MET A 454 14.08 9.52 18.81
CA MET A 454 13.00 8.59 19.12
C MET A 454 12.08 8.41 17.91
N VAL A 455 11.79 7.17 17.55
CA VAL A 455 10.70 6.85 16.62
C VAL A 455 9.44 6.60 17.45
N ALA A 456 8.52 7.55 17.47
CA ALA A 456 7.36 7.49 18.36
C ALA A 456 6.34 6.43 17.89
N ASN A 457 5.64 5.82 18.86
CA ASN A 457 4.53 4.89 18.67
C ASN A 457 3.29 5.63 18.13
N ALA A 458 3.38 6.00 16.86
CA ALA A 458 2.39 6.71 16.08
C ALA A 458 2.23 6.01 14.72
N CYS A 459 1.03 6.06 14.12
CA CYS A 459 0.82 5.43 12.82
C CYS A 459 1.74 6.06 11.78
N MET A 460 2.57 5.25 11.12
CA MET A 460 3.53 5.71 10.09
C MET A 460 2.91 5.79 8.69
N HIS A 461 1.63 5.41 8.54
CA HIS A 461 0.93 5.32 7.26
C HIS A 461 1.68 4.46 6.22
N CYS A 462 2.35 3.41 6.73
CA CYS A 462 3.31 2.56 6.04
C CYS A 462 2.95 2.29 4.60
N ARG A 463 3.94 2.31 3.69
CA ARG A 463 3.76 1.97 2.27
C ARG A 463 3.14 0.58 2.10
N ASP A 464 3.55 -0.36 2.94
CA ASP A 464 2.93 -1.67 3.06
C ASP A 464 2.28 -1.90 4.46
N PRO A 465 0.99 -1.57 4.65
CA PRO A 465 0.34 -1.58 5.94
C PRO A 465 -0.24 -2.97 6.28
N ILE A 466 0.46 -3.73 7.13
CA ILE A 466 0.00 -5.06 7.61
C ILE A 466 -1.38 -4.99 8.27
N CYS A 467 -1.68 -3.89 8.98
CA CYS A 467 -2.98 -3.68 9.62
C CYS A 467 -4.16 -3.63 8.64
N MET A 468 -3.91 -3.17 7.41
CA MET A 468 -4.90 -3.18 6.32
C MET A 468 -5.12 -4.60 5.79
N ILE A 469 -4.03 -5.34 5.61
CA ILE A 469 -4.02 -6.72 5.08
C ILE A 469 -4.78 -7.67 6.01
N GLU A 470 -4.52 -7.56 7.31
CA GLU A 470 -5.05 -8.48 8.32
C GLU A 470 -6.41 -8.03 8.87
N CYS A 471 -7.00 -6.95 8.35
CA CYS A 471 -8.34 -6.52 8.75
C CYS A 471 -9.41 -7.42 8.11
N PRO A 472 -10.14 -8.24 8.89
CA PRO A 472 -11.08 -9.22 8.33
C PRO A 472 -12.30 -8.58 7.67
N THR A 473 -12.66 -7.34 8.05
CA THR A 473 -13.83 -6.63 7.52
C THR A 473 -13.46 -5.63 6.43
N GLY A 474 -12.16 -5.46 6.14
CA GLY A 474 -11.67 -4.38 5.27
C GLY A 474 -11.94 -2.98 5.81
N ALA A 475 -12.15 -2.84 7.13
CA ALA A 475 -12.39 -1.56 7.77
C ALA A 475 -11.19 -0.63 7.72
N ILE A 476 -9.98 -1.19 7.64
CA ILE A 476 -8.78 -0.42 7.38
C ILE A 476 -8.56 -0.44 5.87
N SER A 477 -8.48 0.74 5.27
CA SER A 477 -8.22 0.89 3.85
C SER A 477 -7.34 2.10 3.61
N ARG A 478 -6.61 2.09 2.49
CA ARG A 478 -5.92 3.29 2.05
C ARG A 478 -6.87 4.16 1.25
N LYS A 479 -7.00 5.43 1.63
CA LYS A 479 -7.76 6.42 0.85
C LYS A 479 -7.17 6.51 -0.56
N LEU A 480 -8.06 6.48 -1.54
CA LEU A 480 -7.71 6.40 -2.95
C LEU A 480 -6.81 7.57 -3.38
N ASP A 481 -7.14 8.79 -2.94
CA ASP A 481 -6.53 10.01 -3.46
C ASP A 481 -5.21 10.37 -2.75
N ASP A 482 -5.19 10.42 -1.41
CA ASP A 482 -4.04 10.94 -0.63
C ASP A 482 -3.12 9.84 -0.09
N GLY A 483 -3.49 8.56 -0.25
CA GLY A 483 -2.68 7.43 0.22
C GLY A 483 -2.65 7.27 1.75
N GLU A 484 -3.46 8.01 2.50
CA GLU A 484 -3.60 7.84 3.94
C GLU A 484 -4.24 6.47 4.26
N VAL A 485 -3.60 5.66 5.08
CA VAL A 485 -4.27 4.50 5.70
C VAL A 485 -5.28 5.03 6.71
N ALA A 486 -6.57 4.69 6.59
CA ALA A 486 -7.64 5.16 7.47
C ALA A 486 -8.45 3.99 8.03
N ILE A 487 -9.13 4.21 9.15
CA ILE A 487 -10.08 3.25 9.73
C ILE A 487 -11.49 3.76 9.48
N ASN A 488 -12.32 2.94 8.82
CA ASN A 488 -13.75 3.15 8.73
C ASN A 488 -14.42 2.59 10.00
N ASP A 489 -14.88 3.50 10.85
CA ASP A 489 -15.50 3.17 12.13
C ASP A 489 -16.82 2.40 12.00
N GLU A 490 -17.60 2.58 10.92
CA GLU A 490 -18.86 1.86 10.72
C GLU A 490 -18.64 0.36 10.48
N SER A 491 -17.55 0.05 9.78
CA SER A 491 -17.12 -1.29 9.43
C SER A 491 -16.14 -1.93 10.43
N CYS A 492 -15.65 -1.15 11.40
CA CYS A 492 -14.78 -1.65 12.46
C CYS A 492 -15.61 -2.41 13.52
N ILE A 493 -15.36 -3.73 13.63
CA ILE A 493 -15.99 -4.63 14.63
C ILE A 493 -15.21 -4.74 15.94
N GLY A 494 -14.09 -4.02 16.02
CA GLY A 494 -13.23 -4.02 17.21
C GLY A 494 -12.50 -5.32 17.48
N CYS A 495 -12.22 -6.17 16.47
CA CYS A 495 -11.63 -7.50 16.67
C CYS A 495 -10.21 -7.50 17.25
N GLY A 496 -9.50 -6.37 17.23
CA GLY A 496 -8.15 -6.25 17.78
C GLY A 496 -7.02 -6.76 16.89
N THR A 497 -7.32 -7.47 15.78
CA THR A 497 -6.30 -8.03 14.88
C THR A 497 -5.29 -6.97 14.40
N CYS A 498 -5.77 -5.79 14.01
CA CYS A 498 -4.91 -4.69 13.55
C CYS A 498 -3.99 -4.13 14.65
N SER A 499 -4.44 -4.09 15.90
CA SER A 499 -3.63 -3.64 17.04
C SER A 499 -2.54 -4.66 17.35
N ASN A 500 -2.91 -5.95 17.42
CA ASN A 500 -1.98 -7.04 17.67
C ASN A 500 -0.93 -7.18 16.56
N ASN A 501 -1.32 -6.91 15.31
CA ASN A 501 -0.46 -7.06 14.14
C ASN A 501 0.31 -5.79 13.77
N CYS A 502 0.12 -4.68 14.49
CA CYS A 502 0.91 -3.48 14.26
C CYS A 502 2.31 -3.66 14.88
N PRO A 503 3.38 -3.67 14.09
CA PRO A 503 4.73 -3.84 14.63
C PRO A 503 5.21 -2.62 15.44
N TYR A 504 4.56 -1.47 15.27
CA TYR A 504 4.97 -0.20 15.84
C TYR A 504 4.08 0.25 17.02
N ASP A 505 3.19 -0.64 17.50
CA ASP A 505 2.23 -0.36 18.56
C ASP A 505 1.42 0.93 18.33
N ALA A 506 1.17 1.24 17.06
CA ALA A 506 0.58 2.50 16.63
C ALA A 506 -0.96 2.49 16.57
N ILE A 507 -1.57 1.32 16.81
CA ILE A 507 -3.02 1.11 16.80
C ILE A 507 -3.43 0.63 18.18
N ARG A 508 -4.40 1.31 18.78
CA ARG A 508 -4.92 0.99 20.12
C ARG A 508 -6.38 0.56 20.05
N MET A 509 -6.76 -0.37 20.92
CA MET A 509 -8.15 -0.70 21.16
C MET A 509 -8.69 0.16 22.30
N VAL A 510 -9.80 0.86 22.05
CA VAL A 510 -10.36 1.85 22.96
C VAL A 510 -11.85 1.61 23.15
N GLU A 511 -12.29 1.75 24.39
CA GLU A 511 -13.71 1.63 24.75
C GLU A 511 -14.46 2.87 24.26
N ILE A 512 -15.55 2.66 23.52
CA ILE A 512 -16.29 3.77 22.91
C ILE A 512 -17.44 4.22 23.80
N ARG A 513 -17.72 5.53 23.75
CA ARG A 513 -18.79 6.16 24.52
C ARG A 513 -19.91 6.69 23.64
N ASP A 514 -21.12 6.68 24.18
CA ASP A 514 -22.29 7.35 23.59
C ASP A 514 -22.25 8.88 23.81
N SER A 515 -23.28 9.59 23.32
CA SER A 515 -23.40 11.04 23.48
C SER A 515 -23.62 11.50 24.93
N GLY A 516 -24.02 10.60 25.81
CA GLY A 516 -24.11 10.85 27.25
C GLY A 516 -22.79 10.63 27.98
N GLY A 517 -21.75 10.12 27.30
CA GLY A 517 -20.47 9.76 27.90
C GLY A 517 -20.45 8.39 28.57
N LEU A 518 -21.52 7.59 28.41
CA LEU A 518 -21.61 6.23 28.93
C LEU A 518 -20.91 5.26 27.97
N PHE A 519 -20.20 4.28 28.54
CA PHE A 519 -19.57 3.24 27.74
C PHE A 519 -20.63 2.36 27.07
N LEU A 520 -20.47 2.14 25.76
CA LEU A 520 -21.29 1.20 25.03
C LEU A 520 -20.93 -0.23 25.48
N ARG A 521 -21.93 -1.03 25.86
CA ARG A 521 -21.74 -2.40 26.34
C ARG A 521 -22.37 -3.41 25.39
N ASP A 522 -21.75 -4.58 25.29
CA ASP A 522 -22.22 -5.67 24.45
C ASP A 522 -23.31 -6.49 25.15
N ARG A 523 -24.55 -6.32 24.71
CA ARG A 523 -25.69 -7.07 25.24
C ARG A 523 -25.72 -8.54 24.82
N SER A 524 -24.89 -8.95 23.84
CA SER A 524 -24.87 -10.33 23.36
C SER A 524 -24.10 -11.29 24.26
N VAL A 525 -23.33 -10.76 25.22
CA VAL A 525 -22.58 -11.53 26.22
C VAL A 525 -23.06 -11.20 27.62
N ALA A 526 -23.18 -12.23 28.47
CA ALA A 526 -23.66 -12.08 29.84
C ALA A 526 -22.80 -11.10 30.69
N SER A 527 -21.51 -10.99 30.37
CA SER A 527 -20.58 -10.07 31.05
C SER A 527 -20.78 -8.60 30.71
N ARG A 528 -21.60 -8.26 29.69
CA ARG A 528 -21.79 -6.88 29.19
C ARG A 528 -20.46 -6.16 28.95
N ALA A 529 -19.54 -6.89 28.30
CA ALA A 529 -18.21 -6.40 28.01
C ALA A 529 -18.27 -5.07 27.23
N PRO A 530 -17.35 -4.13 27.48
CA PRO A 530 -17.34 -2.86 26.77
C PRO A 530 -17.07 -3.07 25.28
N ILE A 531 -17.77 -2.32 24.44
CA ILE A 531 -17.50 -2.29 23.01
C ILE A 531 -16.21 -1.51 22.80
N THR A 532 -15.23 -2.17 22.20
CA THR A 532 -13.96 -1.55 21.82
C THR A 532 -13.91 -1.32 20.31
N LYS A 533 -13.21 -0.26 19.90
CA LYS A 533 -12.87 0.00 18.49
C LYS A 533 -11.39 0.33 18.37
N ALA A 534 -10.84 0.16 17.17
CA ALA A 534 -9.47 0.54 16.88
C ALA A 534 -9.36 2.05 16.70
N THR A 535 -8.31 2.66 17.22
CA THR A 535 -7.94 4.06 16.99
C THR A 535 -6.48 4.15 16.59
N LYS A 536 -6.16 5.12 15.74
CA LYS A 536 -4.79 5.42 15.28
C LYS A 536 -4.72 6.85 14.76
N CYS A 537 -3.51 7.38 14.63
CA CYS A 537 -3.27 8.65 13.95
C CYS A 537 -3.84 8.64 12.51
N ASP A 538 -4.44 9.75 12.10
CA ASP A 538 -5.04 10.05 10.78
C ASP A 538 -4.37 11.27 10.11
N LEU A 539 -3.14 11.61 10.53
CA LEU A 539 -2.38 12.80 10.11
C LEU A 539 -3.12 14.13 10.29
N CYS A 540 -4.20 14.15 11.08
CA CYS A 540 -5.10 15.29 11.17
C CYS A 540 -5.53 15.78 9.76
N VAL A 541 -5.82 14.89 8.81
CA VAL A 541 -6.18 15.25 7.41
C VAL A 541 -7.36 16.22 7.31
N GLU A 542 -8.27 16.20 8.28
CA GLU A 542 -9.40 17.13 8.33
C GLU A 542 -8.99 18.55 8.77
N GLN A 543 -7.78 18.72 9.32
CA GLN A 543 -7.28 19.99 9.84
C GLN A 543 -6.45 20.70 8.77
N LYS A 544 -6.72 21.99 8.53
CA LYS A 544 -6.01 22.80 7.52
C LYS A 544 -4.49 22.83 7.66
N GLY A 545 -3.98 22.76 8.88
CA GLY A 545 -2.53 22.82 9.12
C GLY A 545 -1.82 21.46 9.04
N GLY A 546 -2.54 20.35 8.83
CA GLY A 546 -1.98 18.99 8.94
C GLY A 546 -1.84 18.51 10.39
N PRO A 547 -0.79 17.73 10.74
CA PRO A 547 -0.60 17.14 12.07
C PRO A 547 -0.46 18.19 13.19
N ALA A 548 -1.45 18.26 14.08
CA ALA A 548 -1.45 19.22 15.19
C ALA A 548 -0.32 18.98 16.20
N CYS A 549 0.05 17.71 16.43
CA CYS A 549 1.13 17.35 17.34
C CYS A 549 2.50 17.92 16.92
N GLN A 550 2.80 17.91 15.62
CA GLN A 550 4.03 18.47 15.07
C GLN A 550 4.05 20.00 15.21
N ARG A 551 2.97 20.68 14.79
CA ARG A 551 2.89 22.16 14.86
C ARG A 551 2.90 22.71 16.29
N ALA A 552 2.49 21.91 17.26
CA ALA A 552 2.42 22.34 18.65
C ALA A 552 3.75 22.21 19.39
N CYS A 553 4.81 21.67 18.77
CA CYS A 553 6.11 21.57 19.43
C CYS A 553 6.78 22.96 19.48
N PRO A 554 7.01 23.56 20.66
CA PRO A 554 7.63 24.89 20.75
C PRO A 554 9.15 24.88 20.52
N HIS A 555 9.75 23.70 20.34
CA HIS A 555 11.20 23.49 20.19
C HIS A 555 11.56 22.84 18.85
N ASP A 556 10.61 22.72 17.91
CA ASP A 556 10.78 22.03 16.62
C ASP A 556 11.40 20.62 16.74
N ALA A 557 11.19 19.97 17.88
CA ALA A 557 11.74 18.68 18.23
C ALA A 557 11.01 17.50 17.60
N MET A 558 9.89 17.72 16.90
CA MET A 558 9.07 16.64 16.34
C MET A 558 8.83 16.88 14.85
N ILE A 559 8.95 15.82 14.04
CA ILE A 559 8.68 15.88 12.60
C ILE A 559 7.99 14.59 12.10
N ARG A 560 7.23 14.73 11.01
CA ARG A 560 6.72 13.62 10.20
C ARG A 560 7.53 13.54 8.91
N LEU A 561 8.17 12.39 8.65
CA LEU A 561 8.99 12.18 7.45
C LEU A 561 8.52 10.96 6.65
N ASP A 562 8.65 11.05 5.33
CA ASP A 562 8.70 9.86 4.48
C ASP A 562 10.10 9.27 4.59
N MET A 563 10.20 8.04 5.09
CA MET A 563 11.49 7.42 5.35
C MET A 563 12.21 6.99 4.08
N SER A 564 11.60 7.12 2.90
CA SER A 564 12.32 7.05 1.63
C SER A 564 13.09 8.33 1.27
N ASP A 565 12.79 9.45 1.93
CA ASP A 565 13.53 10.70 1.81
C ASP A 565 14.61 10.81 2.90
N VAL A 566 15.72 10.11 2.66
CA VAL A 566 16.87 10.09 3.59
C VAL A 566 17.52 11.48 3.68
N GLU A 567 17.44 12.30 2.63
CA GLU A 567 18.03 13.63 2.65
C GLU A 567 17.30 14.54 3.65
N GLN A 568 15.96 14.50 3.65
CA GLN A 568 15.15 15.25 4.61
C GLN A 568 15.45 14.84 6.06
N LEU A 569 15.66 13.53 6.30
CA LEU A 569 16.07 13.02 7.61
C LEU A 569 17.43 13.59 8.05
N VAL A 570 18.43 13.56 7.18
CA VAL A 570 19.78 14.09 7.45
C VAL A 570 19.74 15.59 7.73
N GLN A 571 18.97 16.33 6.93
CA GLN A 571 18.83 17.77 7.10
C GLN A 571 18.18 18.12 8.43
N TRP A 572 17.13 17.41 8.85
CA TRP A 572 16.45 17.67 10.12
C TRP A 572 17.28 17.24 11.35
N HIS A 573 18.02 16.14 11.26
CA HIS A 573 18.86 15.66 12.37
C HIS A 573 20.08 16.56 12.62
N ASN A 574 20.69 17.11 11.56
CA ASN A 574 21.90 17.93 11.70
C ASN A 574 21.61 19.43 12.00
N GLN A 575 20.35 19.82 12.12
CA GLN A 575 19.89 21.13 12.57
C GLN A 575 19.74 21.16 14.08
#